data_AF-A0A7W1FMN3-F1
#
_entry.id   AF-A0A7W1FMN3-F1
#
_cell.length_a   1.000
_cell.length_b   1.000
_cell.length_c   1.000
_cell.angle_alpha   90.00
_cell.angle_beta   90.00
_cell.angle_gamma   90.00
#
_symmetry.space_group_name_H-M   'P 1'
#
loop_
_entity.id
_entity.type
_entity.pdbx_description
1 polymer ?
#
loop_
_entity_poly.entity_id
_entity_poly.type
_entity_poly.pdbx_seq_one_letter_code
_entity_poly.pdbx_strand_id
1 'polypeptide(L)'
;MNRPDAVRLPDWLLQSLNKDAAFRVLTMDGLGWIDPYTGQVVTAPFGHQEVATRHLAATRPWLQLKPKALKDLLYLRWLHYLRQNLEFIEHLRIFKQGLWLNPYTGQWISGVRLEDNRITATTIDDLAKVLGKCEEAQSGKMLEKFRLDVLIANGPDPRLLQQQETAEFRNLKSKTDFQSVKKSFLKMLNKPPRLDNYQIVLQYESYSPIPRSFYDFISLDRDRIMLVMGELQGEGPGAALVVAQAMRTMRRLAAQRADLLDFFANLNDELRVDLVHGCSIGLFAGVLSLPFNSLTCLNIGSHPAVLINARRDITLQQIHTQGERLGVTSGQQFRSSLRPMSLQLQLGDIVAMFSNGVAKAHNPRDLNAGRLGVMGGFASHLEMPCGMMVAKVLEEAKERCDGPPADDFCAVALRVKHPGENTSGPFPVNAPVAKPLTDSLRRR
;
A
#
# COMPACT_ATOMS: atom_id res chain seq x y z
N MET A 1 15.81 -25.48 -70.29
CA MET A 1 14.87 -26.28 -69.48
C MET A 1 15.66 -27.31 -68.70
N ASN A 2 15.91 -27.07 -67.42
CA ASN A 2 16.36 -28.07 -66.45
C ASN A 2 15.67 -27.71 -65.13
N ARG A 3 14.65 -28.49 -64.75
CA ARG A 3 14.05 -28.37 -63.40
C ARG A 3 15.09 -28.93 -62.42
N PRO A 4 15.56 -28.18 -61.42
CA PRO A 4 16.43 -28.75 -60.40
C PRO A 4 15.67 -29.83 -59.64
N ASP A 5 16.34 -30.95 -59.36
CA ASP A 5 15.78 -32.09 -58.65
C ASP A 5 14.96 -31.63 -57.44
N ALA A 6 13.65 -31.91 -57.48
CA ALA A 6 12.75 -31.60 -56.39
C ALA A 6 13.16 -32.46 -55.19
N VAL A 7 13.85 -31.84 -54.23
CA VAL A 7 14.23 -32.47 -52.97
C VAL A 7 12.96 -32.97 -52.30
N ARG A 8 12.80 -34.29 -52.27
CA ARG A 8 11.62 -34.94 -51.68
C ARG A 8 11.69 -34.83 -50.16
N LEU A 9 10.63 -34.31 -49.55
CA LEU A 9 10.50 -34.27 -48.09
C LEU A 9 10.43 -35.68 -47.52
N PRO A 10 10.95 -35.91 -46.30
CA PRO A 10 10.76 -37.17 -45.59
C PRO A 10 9.26 -37.49 -45.41
N ASP A 11 8.89 -38.77 -45.54
CA ASP A 11 7.49 -39.20 -45.48
C ASP A 11 6.82 -38.87 -44.13
N TRP A 12 7.57 -38.93 -43.03
CA TRP A 12 7.06 -38.54 -41.71
C TRP A 12 6.68 -37.06 -41.66
N LEU A 13 7.41 -36.19 -42.36
CA LEU A 13 7.17 -34.75 -42.38
C LEU A 13 5.95 -34.40 -43.26
N LEU A 14 5.77 -35.12 -44.37
CA LEU A 14 4.55 -35.06 -45.17
C LEU A 14 3.32 -35.51 -44.35
N GLN A 15 3.49 -36.54 -43.51
CA GLN A 15 2.43 -36.99 -42.62
C GLN A 15 2.10 -35.94 -41.54
N SER A 16 3.11 -35.30 -40.95
CA SER A 16 2.93 -34.21 -39.99
C SER A 16 2.19 -33.01 -40.59
N LEU A 17 2.52 -32.60 -41.82
CA LEU A 17 1.82 -31.51 -42.53
C LEU A 17 0.30 -31.76 -42.64
N ASN A 18 -0.12 -33.02 -42.70
CA ASN A 18 -1.53 -33.38 -42.82
C ASN A 18 -2.24 -33.58 -41.48
N LYS A 19 -1.55 -34.17 -40.49
CA LYS A 19 -2.18 -34.66 -39.27
C LYS A 19 -1.88 -33.83 -38.03
N ASP A 20 -0.73 -33.19 -37.96
CA ASP A 20 -0.31 -32.44 -36.77
C ASP A 20 -0.87 -31.02 -36.81
N ALA A 21 -1.61 -30.65 -35.76
CA ALA A 21 -2.19 -29.32 -35.62
C ALA A 21 -1.11 -28.21 -35.62
N ALA A 22 0.09 -28.48 -35.10
CA ALA A 22 1.19 -27.51 -35.10
C ALA A 22 1.64 -27.16 -36.52
N PHE A 23 1.58 -28.10 -37.46
CA PHE A 23 1.97 -27.89 -38.85
C PHE A 23 0.87 -27.23 -39.69
N ARG A 24 -0.31 -27.00 -39.12
CA ARG A 24 -1.50 -26.51 -39.82
C ARG A 24 -1.94 -25.12 -39.35
N VAL A 25 -1.12 -24.46 -38.52
CA VAL A 25 -1.44 -23.12 -38.02
C VAL A 25 -1.31 -22.11 -39.15
N LEU A 26 -2.42 -21.45 -39.45
CA LEU A 26 -2.49 -20.32 -40.39
C LEU A 26 -2.54 -19.00 -39.63
N THR A 27 -2.29 -17.89 -40.31
CA THR A 27 -2.63 -16.54 -39.84
C THR A 27 -4.14 -16.40 -39.64
N MET A 28 -4.57 -15.39 -38.89
CA MET A 28 -6.00 -15.20 -38.56
C MET A 28 -6.89 -14.96 -39.78
N ASP A 29 -6.35 -14.38 -40.85
CA ASP A 29 -7.02 -14.19 -42.14
C ASP A 29 -6.98 -15.43 -43.05
N GLY A 30 -6.25 -16.48 -42.65
CA GLY A 30 -6.07 -17.71 -43.42
C GLY A 30 -5.13 -17.59 -44.63
N LEU A 31 -4.49 -16.43 -44.85
CA LEU A 31 -3.70 -16.15 -46.05
C LEU A 31 -2.22 -16.52 -45.93
N GLY A 32 -1.75 -16.84 -44.72
CA GLY A 32 -0.37 -17.23 -44.45
C GLY A 32 -0.31 -18.49 -43.60
N TRP A 33 0.66 -19.35 -43.90
CA TRP A 33 1.03 -20.49 -43.07
C TRP A 33 2.15 -20.11 -42.12
N ILE A 34 2.08 -20.53 -40.86
CA ILE A 34 3.14 -20.27 -39.87
C ILE A 34 4.06 -21.48 -39.82
N ASP A 35 5.31 -21.28 -40.23
CA ASP A 35 6.33 -22.33 -40.21
C ASP A 35 6.56 -22.81 -38.76
N PRO A 36 6.32 -24.10 -38.45
CA PRO A 36 6.40 -24.61 -37.09
C PRO A 36 7.83 -24.62 -36.53
N TYR A 37 8.86 -24.54 -37.37
CA TYR A 37 10.25 -24.51 -36.91
C TYR A 37 10.71 -23.08 -36.59
N THR A 38 10.43 -22.14 -37.50
CA THR A 38 10.95 -20.78 -37.42
C THR A 38 9.96 -19.78 -36.82
N GLY A 39 8.66 -20.04 -36.94
CA GLY A 39 7.58 -19.10 -36.60
C GLY A 39 7.35 -18.02 -37.66
N GLN A 40 8.01 -18.11 -38.81
CA GLN A 40 7.83 -17.17 -39.93
C GLN A 40 6.50 -17.44 -40.64
N VAL A 41 5.86 -16.36 -41.11
CA VAL A 41 4.66 -16.44 -41.93
C VAL A 41 5.09 -16.59 -43.39
N VAL A 42 4.57 -17.62 -44.06
CA VAL A 42 4.76 -17.89 -45.48
C VAL A 42 3.41 -17.74 -46.19
N THR A 43 3.34 -16.87 -47.19
CA THR A 43 2.10 -16.58 -47.93
C THR A 43 1.52 -17.83 -48.59
N ALA A 44 0.28 -18.17 -48.25
CA ALA A 44 -0.41 -19.39 -48.64
C ALA A 44 -1.91 -19.16 -48.96
N PRO A 45 -2.25 -18.28 -49.93
CA PRO A 45 -3.64 -17.86 -50.21
C PRO A 45 -4.54 -18.98 -50.72
N PHE A 46 -3.97 -20.07 -51.25
CA PHE A 46 -4.71 -21.22 -51.81
C PHE A 46 -4.50 -22.49 -50.98
N GLY A 47 -4.13 -22.34 -49.70
CA GLY A 47 -3.87 -23.45 -48.79
C GLY A 47 -2.39 -23.68 -48.54
N HIS A 48 -2.09 -24.26 -47.37
CA HIS A 48 -0.74 -24.35 -46.84
C HIS A 48 0.06 -25.55 -47.32
N GLN A 49 -0.56 -26.66 -47.74
CA GLN A 49 0.16 -27.92 -47.99
C GLN A 49 1.25 -27.78 -49.05
N GLU A 50 0.92 -27.23 -50.23
CA GLU A 50 1.89 -27.08 -51.32
C GLU A 50 2.99 -26.07 -50.96
N VAL A 51 2.61 -24.95 -50.33
CA VAL A 51 3.52 -23.89 -49.92
C VAL A 51 4.48 -24.37 -48.84
N ALA A 52 3.97 -25.03 -47.80
CA ALA A 52 4.76 -25.61 -46.73
C ALA A 52 5.72 -26.68 -47.26
N THR A 53 5.26 -27.52 -48.19
CA THR A 53 6.09 -28.53 -48.85
C THR A 53 7.28 -27.88 -49.57
N ARG A 54 7.02 -26.85 -50.38
CA ARG A 54 8.08 -26.13 -51.11
C ARG A 54 9.03 -25.39 -50.18
N HIS A 55 8.49 -24.69 -49.19
CA HIS A 55 9.26 -23.92 -48.21
C HIS A 55 10.19 -24.81 -47.39
N LEU A 56 9.67 -25.91 -46.84
CA LEU A 56 10.44 -26.86 -46.05
C LEU A 56 11.50 -27.57 -46.91
N ALA A 57 11.17 -28.00 -48.13
CA ALA A 57 12.16 -28.62 -49.03
C ALA A 57 13.35 -27.70 -49.34
N ALA A 58 13.09 -26.40 -49.47
CA ALA A 58 14.11 -25.38 -49.72
C ALA A 58 14.95 -25.06 -48.47
N THR A 59 14.31 -24.90 -47.30
CA THR A 59 14.96 -24.40 -46.08
C THR A 59 15.52 -25.49 -45.16
N ARG A 60 14.99 -26.71 -45.26
CA ARG A 60 15.38 -27.90 -44.49
C ARG A 60 15.55 -27.69 -42.97
N PRO A 61 14.64 -26.99 -42.28
CA PRO A 61 14.86 -26.57 -40.90
C PRO A 61 14.89 -27.74 -39.92
N TRP A 62 14.27 -28.88 -40.25
CA TRP A 62 14.23 -30.09 -39.40
C TRP A 62 15.60 -30.71 -39.14
N LEU A 63 16.63 -30.37 -39.94
CA LEU A 63 17.99 -30.86 -39.73
C LEU A 63 18.66 -30.22 -38.51
N GLN A 64 18.20 -29.04 -38.09
CA GLN A 64 18.84 -28.25 -37.03
C GLN A 64 17.86 -27.80 -35.93
N LEU A 65 16.58 -27.70 -36.25
CA LEU A 65 15.55 -27.15 -35.38
C LEU A 65 14.50 -28.19 -35.05
N LYS A 66 13.94 -28.08 -33.85
CA LYS A 66 12.74 -28.82 -33.44
C LYS A 66 11.49 -27.97 -33.71
N PRO A 67 10.37 -28.57 -34.13
CA PRO A 67 9.13 -27.84 -34.28
C PRO A 67 8.66 -27.30 -32.92
N LYS A 68 8.13 -26.08 -32.92
CA LYS A 68 7.52 -25.42 -31.77
C LYS A 68 6.22 -26.13 -31.40
N ALA A 69 5.86 -26.08 -30.11
CA ALA A 69 4.59 -26.64 -29.67
C ALA A 69 3.41 -25.82 -30.22
N LEU A 70 2.25 -26.45 -30.38
CA LEU A 70 1.04 -25.79 -30.88
C LEU A 70 0.73 -24.49 -30.11
N LYS A 71 0.82 -24.50 -28.78
CA LYS A 71 0.60 -23.31 -27.93
C LYS A 71 1.49 -22.12 -28.29
N ASP A 72 2.74 -22.38 -28.68
CA ASP A 72 3.71 -21.33 -29.02
C ASP A 72 3.39 -20.77 -30.42
N LEU A 73 2.90 -21.61 -31.33
CA LEU A 73 2.47 -21.21 -32.66
C LEU A 73 1.15 -20.42 -32.62
N LEU A 74 0.21 -20.79 -31.74
CA LEU A 74 -1.02 -20.01 -31.52
C LEU A 74 -0.71 -18.64 -30.89
N TYR A 75 0.26 -18.59 -29.97
CA TYR A 75 0.80 -17.31 -29.47
C TYR A 75 1.38 -16.47 -30.62
N LEU A 76 2.25 -17.05 -31.45
CA LEU A 76 2.85 -16.33 -32.59
C LEU A 76 1.81 -15.87 -33.61
N ARG A 77 0.78 -16.69 -33.86
CA ARG A 77 -0.37 -16.32 -34.71
C ARG A 77 -1.02 -15.03 -34.25
N TRP A 78 -1.32 -14.95 -32.95
CA TRP A 78 -1.89 -13.75 -32.35
C TRP A 78 -0.91 -12.58 -32.33
N LEU A 79 0.36 -12.83 -32.03
CA LEU A 79 1.38 -11.78 -32.00
C LEU A 79 1.52 -11.09 -33.37
N HIS A 80 1.56 -11.86 -34.46
CA HIS A 80 1.61 -11.32 -35.81
C HIS A 80 0.35 -10.53 -36.15
N TYR A 81 -0.82 -11.07 -35.83
CA TYR A 81 -2.10 -10.42 -36.11
C TYR A 81 -2.25 -9.09 -35.36
N LEU A 82 -1.98 -9.07 -34.05
CA LEU A 82 -2.15 -7.90 -33.20
C LEU A 82 -1.19 -6.77 -33.58
N ARG A 83 0.06 -7.09 -33.96
CA ARG A 83 1.03 -6.07 -34.41
C ARG A 83 0.57 -5.27 -35.62
N GLN A 84 -0.24 -5.87 -36.48
CA GLN A 84 -0.70 -5.26 -37.72
C GLN A 84 -2.12 -4.68 -37.61
N ASN A 85 -2.96 -5.21 -36.70
CA ASN A 85 -4.39 -4.94 -36.73
C ASN A 85 -4.94 -4.34 -35.43
N LEU A 86 -4.22 -4.39 -34.31
CA LEU A 86 -4.78 -4.01 -33.00
C LEU A 86 -5.29 -2.56 -32.98
N GLU A 87 -4.63 -1.65 -33.69
CA GLU A 87 -5.06 -0.24 -33.78
C GLU A 87 -6.44 -0.07 -34.43
N PHE A 88 -6.82 -0.97 -35.36
CA PHE A 88 -8.09 -0.92 -36.09
C PHE A 88 -9.21 -1.71 -35.41
N ILE A 89 -8.89 -2.54 -34.40
CA ILE A 89 -9.87 -3.42 -33.75
C ILE A 89 -10.21 -2.87 -32.37
N GLU A 90 -11.26 -2.05 -32.31
CA GLU A 90 -11.70 -1.40 -31.06
C GLU A 90 -12.04 -2.39 -29.94
N HIS A 91 -12.69 -3.52 -30.28
CA HIS A 91 -13.13 -4.53 -29.31
C HIS A 91 -11.97 -5.22 -28.57
N LEU A 92 -10.74 -5.17 -29.09
CA LEU A 92 -9.55 -5.71 -28.41
C LEU A 92 -8.86 -4.68 -27.52
N ARG A 93 -9.31 -3.42 -27.55
CA ARG A 93 -8.69 -2.29 -26.83
C ARG A 93 -9.53 -1.79 -25.66
N ILE A 94 -10.42 -2.63 -25.15
CA ILE A 94 -11.30 -2.29 -24.04
C ILE A 94 -10.58 -2.59 -22.72
N PHE A 95 -10.22 -1.53 -22.00
CA PHE A 95 -9.63 -1.59 -20.67
C PHE A 95 -10.46 -0.76 -19.68
N LYS A 96 -10.63 -1.28 -18.46
CA LYS A 96 -11.32 -0.58 -17.38
C LYS A 96 -10.69 -1.00 -16.05
N GLN A 97 -10.31 -0.03 -15.23
CA GLN A 97 -9.72 -0.27 -13.89
C GLN A 97 -8.53 -1.25 -13.90
N GLY A 98 -7.66 -1.16 -14.91
CA GLY A 98 -6.47 -2.03 -15.02
C GLY A 98 -6.75 -3.47 -15.50
N LEU A 99 -8.00 -3.77 -15.88
CA LEU A 99 -8.41 -5.05 -16.44
C LEU A 99 -8.72 -4.91 -17.93
N TRP A 100 -8.41 -5.93 -18.71
CA TRP A 100 -8.74 -6.03 -20.13
C TRP A 100 -9.98 -6.89 -20.35
N LEU A 101 -10.93 -6.45 -21.17
CA LEU A 101 -12.08 -7.27 -21.55
C LEU A 101 -11.70 -8.16 -22.72
N ASN A 102 -11.73 -9.48 -22.52
CA ASN A 102 -11.54 -10.43 -23.61
C ASN A 102 -12.83 -10.52 -24.45
N PRO A 103 -12.84 -10.05 -25.72
CA PRO A 103 -14.07 -10.01 -26.51
C PRO A 103 -14.54 -11.38 -27.00
N TYR A 104 -13.73 -12.43 -26.85
CA TYR A 104 -14.10 -13.80 -27.23
C TYR A 104 -14.84 -14.53 -26.10
N THR A 105 -14.52 -14.23 -24.84
CA THR A 105 -15.12 -14.92 -23.67
C THR A 105 -16.04 -14.01 -22.86
N GLY A 106 -15.89 -12.69 -23.00
CA GLY A 106 -16.59 -11.69 -22.17
C GLY A 106 -16.03 -11.55 -20.76
N GLN A 107 -14.87 -12.16 -20.47
CA GLN A 107 -14.25 -12.09 -19.15
C GLN A 107 -13.29 -10.90 -19.04
N TRP A 108 -13.27 -10.28 -17.86
CA TRP A 108 -12.26 -9.30 -17.48
C TRP A 108 -11.00 -10.00 -16.97
N ILE A 109 -9.85 -9.69 -17.56
CA ILE A 109 -8.58 -10.39 -17.34
C ILE A 109 -7.53 -9.43 -16.79
N SER A 110 -6.89 -9.85 -15.71
CA SER A 110 -5.74 -9.17 -15.11
C SER A 110 -4.42 -9.55 -15.79
N GLY A 111 -3.44 -8.66 -15.72
CA GLY A 111 -2.07 -8.94 -16.17
C GLY A 111 -1.78 -8.58 -17.63
N VAL A 112 -2.75 -8.01 -18.36
CA VAL A 112 -2.51 -7.31 -19.63
C VAL A 112 -2.12 -5.88 -19.33
N ARG A 113 -0.83 -5.55 -19.50
CA ARG A 113 -0.27 -4.28 -19.03
C ARG A 113 -0.45 -3.16 -20.06
N LEU A 114 -0.86 -1.99 -19.58
CA LEU A 114 -0.72 -0.72 -20.28
C LEU A 114 0.47 0.04 -19.69
N GLU A 115 1.29 0.66 -20.54
CA GLU A 115 2.38 1.54 -20.11
C GLU A 115 1.93 2.97 -20.37
N ASP A 116 1.89 3.81 -19.32
CA ASP A 116 1.35 5.19 -19.38
C ASP A 116 -0.03 5.30 -20.03
N ASN A 117 -0.91 4.32 -19.73
CA ASN A 117 -2.25 4.18 -20.31
C ASN A 117 -2.26 4.05 -21.85
N ARG A 118 -1.16 3.57 -22.43
CA ARG A 118 -1.00 3.32 -23.88
C ARG A 118 -0.75 1.84 -24.14
N ILE A 119 -1.18 1.41 -25.32
CA ILE A 119 -0.88 0.08 -25.86
C ILE A 119 0.56 0.09 -26.37
N THR A 120 1.38 -0.80 -25.83
CA THR A 120 2.79 -0.94 -26.24
C THR A 120 3.09 -2.36 -26.73
N ALA A 121 4.34 -2.62 -27.12
CA ALA A 121 4.78 -3.95 -27.49
C ALA A 121 4.55 -4.97 -26.35
N THR A 122 4.68 -4.54 -25.09
CA THR A 122 4.39 -5.35 -23.90
C THR A 122 2.91 -5.72 -23.83
N THR A 123 2.01 -4.76 -24.10
CA THR A 123 0.56 -5.00 -24.15
C THR A 123 0.21 -6.04 -25.22
N ILE A 124 0.79 -5.89 -26.41
CA ILE A 124 0.57 -6.81 -27.55
C ILE A 124 1.05 -8.23 -27.20
N ASP A 125 2.19 -8.36 -26.54
CA ASP A 125 2.72 -9.64 -26.05
C ASP A 125 1.79 -10.29 -25.01
N ASP A 126 1.30 -9.52 -24.03
CA ASP A 126 0.37 -10.01 -23.02
C ASP A 126 -0.96 -10.47 -23.64
N LEU A 127 -1.52 -9.69 -24.56
CA LEU A 127 -2.73 -10.04 -25.32
C LEU A 127 -2.53 -11.32 -26.13
N ALA A 128 -1.41 -11.45 -26.85
CA ALA A 128 -1.11 -12.64 -27.64
C ALA A 128 -0.99 -13.90 -26.78
N LYS A 129 -0.42 -13.80 -25.57
CA LYS A 129 -0.34 -14.91 -24.62
C LYS A 129 -1.69 -15.36 -24.12
N VAL A 130 -2.58 -14.42 -23.81
CA VAL A 130 -3.95 -14.72 -23.35
C VAL A 130 -4.76 -15.35 -24.50
N LEU A 131 -4.76 -14.71 -25.67
CA LEU A 131 -5.53 -15.16 -26.83
C LEU A 131 -5.01 -16.47 -27.41
N GLY A 132 -3.69 -16.73 -27.38
CA GLY A 132 -3.11 -18.01 -27.81
C GLY A 132 -3.53 -19.21 -26.95
N LYS A 133 -3.95 -18.98 -25.69
CA LYS A 133 -4.45 -20.01 -24.77
C LYS A 133 -5.99 -20.09 -24.72
N CYS A 134 -6.68 -19.12 -25.31
CA CYS A 134 -8.13 -19.01 -25.29
C CYS A 134 -8.73 -19.85 -26.41
N GLU A 135 -9.51 -20.89 -26.10
CA GLU A 135 -10.07 -21.80 -27.11
C GLU A 135 -11.07 -21.07 -28.03
N GLU A 136 -11.93 -20.23 -27.45
CA GLU A 136 -12.94 -19.44 -28.15
C GLU A 136 -12.31 -18.46 -29.14
N ALA A 137 -11.16 -17.88 -28.78
CA ALA A 137 -10.42 -17.00 -29.65
C ALA A 137 -9.88 -17.73 -30.89
N GLN A 138 -9.68 -19.06 -30.86
CA GLN A 138 -9.07 -19.75 -31.99
C GLN A 138 -9.93 -19.70 -33.26
N SER A 139 -11.25 -19.53 -33.10
CA SER A 139 -12.22 -19.36 -34.18
C SER A 139 -12.19 -17.99 -34.85
N GLY A 140 -11.62 -16.97 -34.19
CA GLY A 140 -11.69 -15.57 -34.61
C GLY A 140 -13.08 -14.93 -34.45
N LYS A 141 -14.09 -15.65 -33.95
CA LYS A 141 -15.44 -15.11 -33.76
C LYS A 141 -15.61 -14.51 -32.36
N MET A 142 -15.68 -13.17 -32.31
CA MET A 142 -15.98 -12.44 -31.07
C MET A 142 -17.44 -12.59 -30.65
N LEU A 143 -17.74 -12.25 -29.40
CA LEU A 143 -19.12 -12.07 -28.93
C LEU A 143 -19.82 -10.96 -29.71
N GLU A 144 -21.15 -11.10 -29.83
CA GLU A 144 -22.01 -10.09 -30.45
C GLU A 144 -21.85 -8.72 -29.77
N LYS A 145 -21.86 -7.65 -30.57
CA LYS A 145 -21.61 -6.28 -30.10
C LYS A 145 -22.47 -5.90 -28.89
N PHE A 146 -23.77 -6.21 -28.92
CA PHE A 146 -24.67 -5.88 -27.80
C PHE A 146 -24.26 -6.55 -26.49
N ARG A 147 -23.66 -7.75 -26.53
CA ARG A 147 -23.18 -8.44 -25.31
C ARG A 147 -21.94 -7.74 -24.77
N LEU A 148 -21.05 -7.30 -25.65
CA LEU A 148 -19.86 -6.54 -25.25
C LEU A 148 -20.25 -5.20 -24.64
N ASP A 149 -21.20 -4.48 -25.25
CA ASP A 149 -21.70 -3.20 -24.74
C ASP A 149 -22.25 -3.32 -23.29
N VAL A 150 -22.99 -4.39 -23.00
CA VAL A 150 -23.48 -4.69 -21.64
C VAL A 150 -22.33 -4.95 -20.66
N LEU A 151 -21.31 -5.71 -21.07
CA LEU A 151 -20.14 -6.00 -20.22
C LEU A 151 -19.29 -4.76 -19.97
N ILE A 152 -19.13 -3.88 -20.96
CA ILE A 152 -18.42 -2.60 -20.85
C ILE A 152 -19.14 -1.69 -19.85
N ALA A 153 -20.48 -1.59 -19.96
CA ALA A 153 -21.31 -0.79 -19.07
C ALA A 153 -21.18 -1.28 -17.62
N ASN A 154 -21.38 -2.58 -17.38
CA ASN A 154 -21.29 -3.18 -16.05
C ASN A 154 -19.88 -3.11 -15.45
N GLY A 155 -18.84 -3.20 -16.28
CA GLY A 155 -17.46 -3.23 -15.83
C GLY A 155 -17.06 -4.54 -15.14
N PRO A 156 -15.85 -4.59 -14.54
CA PRO A 156 -15.34 -5.77 -13.87
C PRO A 156 -16.11 -6.13 -12.59
N ASP A 157 -16.14 -7.42 -12.25
CA ASP A 157 -16.68 -7.89 -10.98
C ASP A 157 -15.86 -7.30 -9.80
N PRO A 158 -16.48 -6.65 -8.81
CA PRO A 158 -15.79 -6.11 -7.64
C PRO A 158 -14.86 -7.11 -6.92
N ARG A 159 -15.18 -8.41 -6.96
CA ARG A 159 -14.33 -9.46 -6.36
C ARG A 159 -12.99 -9.62 -7.07
N LEU A 160 -12.95 -9.43 -8.40
CA LEU A 160 -11.71 -9.49 -9.17
C LEU A 160 -10.80 -8.30 -8.85
N LEU A 161 -11.37 -7.11 -8.65
CA LEU A 161 -10.63 -5.92 -8.23
C LEU A 161 -9.98 -6.12 -6.86
N GLN A 162 -10.74 -6.65 -5.89
CA GLN A 162 -10.21 -6.94 -4.55
C GLN A 162 -9.09 -8.00 -4.56
N GLN A 163 -9.21 -9.02 -5.43
CA GLN A 163 -8.16 -10.02 -5.62
C GLN A 163 -6.89 -9.43 -6.25
N GLN A 164 -7.02 -8.51 -7.21
CA GLN A 164 -5.89 -7.77 -7.77
C GLN A 164 -5.18 -6.94 -6.72
N GLU A 165 -5.90 -6.14 -5.93
CA GLU A 165 -5.31 -5.33 -4.85
C GLU A 165 -4.55 -6.20 -3.85
N THR A 166 -5.13 -7.35 -3.47
CA THR A 166 -4.50 -8.30 -2.53
C THR A 166 -3.25 -8.94 -3.13
N ALA A 167 -3.28 -9.29 -4.43
CA ALA A 167 -2.15 -9.90 -5.13
C ALA A 167 -1.01 -8.89 -5.36
N GLU A 168 -1.33 -7.65 -5.74
CA GLU A 168 -0.38 -6.55 -5.84
C GLU A 168 0.26 -6.27 -4.49
N PHE A 169 -0.55 -6.22 -3.42
CA PHE A 169 -0.05 -6.07 -2.06
C PHE A 169 0.91 -7.18 -1.66
N ARG A 170 0.57 -8.45 -1.97
CA ARG A 170 1.44 -9.60 -1.70
C ARG A 170 2.75 -9.53 -2.51
N ASN A 171 2.68 -9.08 -3.77
CA ASN A 171 3.87 -8.95 -4.63
C ASN A 171 4.79 -7.83 -4.16
N LEU A 172 4.20 -6.69 -3.77
CA LEU A 172 4.91 -5.57 -3.15
C LEU A 172 5.55 -6.02 -1.82
N LYS A 173 4.84 -6.85 -1.06
CA LYS A 173 5.37 -7.47 0.16
C LYS A 173 6.63 -8.34 -0.08
N SER A 174 6.72 -8.98 -1.25
CA SER A 174 7.85 -9.84 -1.61
C SER A 174 9.07 -9.10 -2.14
N LYS A 175 8.89 -7.86 -2.65
CA LYS A 175 9.96 -7.06 -3.27
C LYS A 175 10.53 -5.97 -2.37
N THR A 176 9.86 -5.62 -1.28
CA THR A 176 10.30 -4.54 -0.39
C THR A 176 10.93 -5.07 0.90
N ASP A 177 12.07 -4.51 1.31
CA ASP A 177 12.69 -4.79 2.61
C ASP A 177 11.96 -4.02 3.74
N PHE A 178 10.90 -4.63 4.26
CA PHE A 178 10.11 -4.08 5.37
C PHE A 178 10.92 -3.89 6.65
N GLN A 179 11.96 -4.70 6.88
CA GLN A 179 12.78 -4.55 8.09
C GLN A 179 13.60 -3.26 8.03
N SER A 180 14.18 -2.94 6.87
CA SER A 180 14.90 -1.69 6.67
C SER A 180 13.97 -0.47 6.75
N VAL A 181 12.78 -0.56 6.15
CA VAL A 181 11.75 0.51 6.25
C VAL A 181 11.35 0.75 7.69
N LYS A 182 11.01 -0.31 8.44
CA LYS A 182 10.69 -0.23 9.87
C LYS A 182 11.82 0.37 10.68
N LYS A 183 13.06 -0.08 10.47
CA LYS A 183 14.24 0.44 11.17
C LYS A 183 14.46 1.94 10.91
N SER A 184 14.28 2.39 9.68
CA SER A 184 14.39 3.80 9.31
C SER A 184 13.28 4.64 9.94
N PHE A 185 12.03 4.15 9.89
CA PHE A 185 10.89 4.79 10.53
C PHE A 185 11.14 5.01 12.02
N LEU A 186 11.54 3.96 12.74
CA LEU A 186 11.75 4.02 14.19
C LEU A 186 12.87 4.98 14.58
N LYS A 187 13.89 5.16 13.73
CA LYS A 187 14.96 6.16 13.93
C LYS A 187 14.48 7.60 13.80
N MET A 188 13.36 7.85 13.12
CA MET A 188 12.81 9.20 12.96
C MET A 188 12.05 9.67 14.19
N LEU A 189 11.59 8.77 15.06
CA LEU A 189 10.83 9.09 16.26
C LEU A 189 11.73 9.76 17.31
N ASN A 190 11.30 10.92 17.82
CA ASN A 190 12.08 11.71 18.76
C ASN A 190 11.93 11.22 20.20
N LYS A 191 12.99 11.29 20.99
CA LYS A 191 12.89 11.04 22.43
C LYS A 191 12.14 12.19 23.13
N PRO A 192 11.36 11.91 24.18
CA PRO A 192 10.69 12.97 24.94
C PRO A 192 11.73 13.91 25.59
N PRO A 193 11.55 15.24 25.51
CA PRO A 193 12.46 16.17 26.18
C PRO A 193 12.25 16.15 27.69
N ARG A 194 13.29 16.56 28.42
CA ARG A 194 13.20 16.80 29.86
C ARG A 194 12.64 18.19 30.10
N LEU A 195 11.59 18.27 30.91
CA LEU A 195 10.95 19.50 31.33
C LEU A 195 10.90 19.52 32.85
N ASP A 196 11.13 20.68 33.46
CA ASP A 196 11.23 20.79 34.92
C ASP A 196 9.89 20.45 35.58
N ASN A 197 8.83 21.15 35.16
CA ASN A 197 7.49 21.05 35.75
C ASN A 197 6.62 19.94 35.15
N TYR A 198 7.12 19.19 34.15
CA TYR A 198 6.34 18.19 33.44
C TYR A 198 7.08 16.87 33.31
N GLN A 199 6.33 15.78 33.38
CA GLN A 199 6.81 14.44 33.07
C GLN A 199 6.14 13.97 31.78
N ILE A 200 6.94 13.67 30.76
CA ILE A 200 6.46 13.02 29.55
C ILE A 200 6.81 11.53 29.64
N VAL A 201 5.79 10.69 29.63
CA VAL A 201 5.90 9.24 29.58
C VAL A 201 5.60 8.79 28.16
N LEU A 202 6.45 7.93 27.62
CA LEU A 202 6.31 7.36 26.29
C LEU A 202 6.53 5.84 26.40
N GLN A 203 5.57 5.08 25.91
CA GLN A 203 5.71 3.64 25.65
C GLN A 203 5.39 3.37 24.18
N TYR A 204 6.29 2.71 23.48
CA TYR A 204 6.12 2.41 22.06
C TYR A 204 6.71 1.05 21.70
N GLU A 205 5.87 0.15 21.20
CA GLU A 205 6.25 -1.17 20.73
C GLU A 205 5.63 -1.43 19.36
N SER A 206 6.48 -1.61 18.36
CA SER A 206 6.01 -1.88 17.00
C SER A 206 5.97 -3.37 16.70
N TYR A 207 4.77 -3.86 16.39
CA TYR A 207 4.52 -5.24 15.96
C TYR A 207 4.24 -5.31 14.46
N SER A 208 3.77 -4.22 13.85
CA SER A 208 3.49 -4.16 12.44
C SER A 208 4.78 -4.25 11.60
N PRO A 209 4.74 -4.86 10.39
CA PRO A 209 5.86 -4.81 9.44
C PRO A 209 6.21 -3.38 9.03
N ILE A 210 5.20 -2.52 8.91
CA ILE A 210 5.34 -1.08 8.75
C ILE A 210 4.63 -0.45 9.93
N PRO A 211 5.33 0.35 10.75
CA PRO A 211 4.67 0.96 11.87
C PRO A 211 3.55 1.91 11.42
N ARG A 212 2.38 1.75 12.00
CA ARG A 212 1.14 2.51 11.73
C ARG A 212 0.98 3.67 12.70
N SER A 213 1.51 3.55 13.92
CA SER A 213 1.48 4.61 14.92
C SER A 213 2.80 5.37 14.93
N PHE A 214 2.75 6.68 15.11
CA PHE A 214 3.91 7.54 15.27
C PHE A 214 3.66 8.60 16.33
N TYR A 215 4.74 9.26 16.76
CA TYR A 215 4.69 10.36 17.69
C TYR A 215 5.86 11.31 17.43
N ASP A 216 5.73 12.54 17.91
CA ASP A 216 6.80 13.53 17.86
C ASP A 216 6.71 14.54 19.00
N PHE A 217 7.86 15.11 19.35
CA PHE A 217 8.00 16.18 20.33
C PHE A 217 8.79 17.31 19.67
N ILE A 218 8.10 18.38 19.31
CA ILE A 218 8.64 19.44 18.46
C ILE A 218 8.70 20.73 19.27
N SER A 219 9.90 21.21 19.56
CA SER A 219 10.10 22.54 20.13
C SER A 219 9.70 23.60 19.12
N LEU A 220 8.72 24.45 19.48
CA LEU A 220 8.30 25.57 18.63
C LEU A 220 9.16 26.81 18.90
N ASP A 221 9.49 27.01 20.18
CA ASP A 221 10.42 28.02 20.69
C ASP A 221 10.88 27.64 22.11
N ARG A 222 11.40 28.60 22.88
CA ARG A 222 11.91 28.38 24.25
C ARG A 222 10.81 28.02 25.25
N ASP A 223 9.58 28.46 25.00
CA ASP A 223 8.48 28.43 25.96
C ASP A 223 7.34 27.52 25.53
N ARG A 224 7.40 27.01 24.30
CA ARG A 224 6.36 26.18 23.70
C ARG A 224 6.90 24.91 23.09
N ILE A 225 6.24 23.80 23.41
CA ILE A 225 6.50 22.49 22.83
C ILE A 225 5.22 21.89 22.29
N MET A 226 5.27 21.33 21.09
CA MET A 226 4.18 20.57 20.50
C MET A 226 4.41 19.07 20.71
N LEU A 227 3.40 18.40 21.25
CA LEU A 227 3.32 16.95 21.37
C LEU A 227 2.39 16.46 20.27
N VAL A 228 2.80 15.44 19.53
CA VAL A 228 2.00 14.82 18.47
C VAL A 228 1.97 13.31 18.71
N MET A 229 0.77 12.73 18.60
CA MET A 229 0.61 11.29 18.47
C MET A 229 -0.39 11.02 17.37
N GLY A 230 0.00 10.18 16.42
CA GLY A 230 -0.80 9.92 15.23
C GLY A 230 -0.80 8.47 14.80
N GLU A 231 -1.74 8.18 13.93
CA GLU A 231 -1.94 6.88 13.32
C GLU A 231 -2.25 7.01 11.82
N LEU A 232 -1.72 6.06 11.08
CA LEU A 232 -1.92 5.96 9.65
C LEU A 232 -3.02 4.96 9.32
N GLN A 233 -4.00 5.43 8.55
CA GLN A 233 -4.89 4.58 7.78
C GLN A 233 -4.32 4.45 6.36
N GLY A 234 -4.38 3.25 5.80
CA GLY A 234 -3.62 2.88 4.59
C GLY A 234 -2.73 1.67 4.84
N GLU A 235 -2.25 1.04 3.77
CA GLU A 235 -1.41 -0.16 3.83
C GLU A 235 -0.24 -0.05 2.84
N GLY A 236 0.80 -0.86 3.07
CA GLY A 236 1.91 -1.02 2.12
C GLY A 236 3.08 -0.05 2.36
N PRO A 237 4.19 -0.19 1.62
CA PRO A 237 5.42 0.60 1.83
C PRO A 237 5.25 2.10 1.61
N GLY A 238 4.34 2.51 0.72
CA GLY A 238 4.01 3.93 0.53
C GLY A 238 3.47 4.58 1.81
N ALA A 239 2.82 3.81 2.67
CA ALA A 239 2.27 4.29 3.93
C ALA A 239 3.38 4.79 4.89
N ALA A 240 4.53 4.11 4.94
CA ALA A 240 5.69 4.55 5.73
C ALA A 240 6.24 5.90 5.25
N LEU A 241 6.25 6.12 3.92
CA LEU A 241 6.72 7.37 3.31
C LEU A 241 5.79 8.53 3.65
N VAL A 242 4.47 8.30 3.68
CA VAL A 242 3.48 9.31 4.06
C VAL A 242 3.72 9.81 5.49
N VAL A 243 3.97 8.92 6.45
CA VAL A 243 4.28 9.33 7.82
C VAL A 243 5.64 10.04 7.92
N ALA A 244 6.66 9.53 7.21
CA ALA A 244 7.97 10.18 7.19
C ALA A 244 7.89 11.62 6.64
N GLN A 245 7.12 11.81 5.58
CA GLN A 245 6.85 13.12 5.00
C GLN A 245 6.07 14.01 5.99
N ALA A 246 5.01 13.50 6.61
CA ALA A 246 4.24 14.23 7.61
C ALA A 246 5.11 14.73 8.76
N MET A 247 5.95 13.86 9.35
CA MET A 247 6.86 14.26 10.43
C MET A 247 7.88 15.31 9.98
N ARG A 248 8.46 15.13 8.79
CA ARG A 248 9.43 16.09 8.24
C ARG A 248 8.77 17.45 7.98
N THR A 249 7.59 17.46 7.38
CA THR A 249 6.84 18.68 7.09
C THR A 249 6.39 19.37 8.38
N MET A 250 5.91 18.62 9.38
CA MET A 250 5.58 19.18 10.70
C MET A 250 6.78 19.89 11.34
N ARG A 251 7.95 19.25 11.35
CA ARG A 251 9.18 19.85 11.90
C ARG A 251 9.60 21.10 11.14
N ARG A 252 9.45 21.11 9.80
CA ARG A 252 9.75 22.28 8.96
C ARG A 252 8.76 23.43 9.21
N LEU A 253 7.47 23.15 9.26
CA LEU A 253 6.42 24.13 9.52
C LEU A 253 6.51 24.70 10.95
N ALA A 254 7.02 23.93 11.91
CA ALA A 254 7.15 24.37 13.29
C ALA A 254 8.09 25.57 13.43
N ALA A 255 9.08 25.68 12.53
CA ALA A 255 9.98 26.84 12.47
C ALA A 255 9.27 28.15 12.10
N GLN A 256 8.08 28.08 11.50
CA GLN A 256 7.30 29.25 11.05
C GLN A 256 6.43 29.86 12.14
N ARG A 257 6.29 29.20 13.31
CA ARG A 257 5.56 29.68 14.49
C ARG A 257 4.09 30.08 14.27
N ALA A 258 3.42 29.44 13.30
CA ALA A 258 1.99 29.58 13.09
C ALA A 258 1.18 29.10 14.31
N ASP A 259 -0.07 29.55 14.43
CA ASP A 259 -1.02 28.95 15.37
C ASP A 259 -1.38 27.52 14.97
N LEU A 260 -2.04 26.78 15.87
CA LEU A 260 -2.30 25.35 15.65
C LEU A 260 -3.20 25.09 14.43
N LEU A 261 -4.13 26.01 14.15
CA LEU A 261 -5.09 25.86 13.06
C LEU A 261 -4.41 26.09 11.71
N ASP A 262 -3.65 27.17 11.58
CA ASP A 262 -2.87 27.48 10.38
C ASP A 262 -1.78 26.44 10.14
N PHE A 263 -1.11 25.98 11.21
CA PHE A 263 -0.11 24.94 11.13
C PHE A 263 -0.65 23.67 10.47
N PHE A 264 -1.79 23.18 10.94
CA PHE A 264 -2.37 21.94 10.42
C PHE A 264 -3.07 22.12 9.07
N ALA A 265 -3.64 23.29 8.79
CA ALA A 265 -4.14 23.60 7.45
C ALA A 265 -3.02 23.55 6.40
N ASN A 266 -1.88 24.20 6.69
CA ASN A 266 -0.70 24.17 5.82
C ASN A 266 -0.11 22.76 5.69
N LEU A 267 -0.06 22.01 6.79
CA LEU A 267 0.39 20.61 6.76
C LEU A 267 -0.49 19.76 5.84
N ASN A 268 -1.81 19.90 5.93
CA ASN A 268 -2.76 19.14 5.11
C ASN A 268 -2.58 19.47 3.62
N ASP A 269 -2.48 20.74 3.27
CA ASP A 269 -2.35 21.18 1.89
C ASP A 269 -1.03 20.69 1.27
N GLU A 270 0.07 20.71 2.02
CA GLU A 270 1.34 20.13 1.55
C GLU A 270 1.31 18.61 1.45
N LEU A 271 0.71 17.91 2.41
CA LEU A 271 0.67 16.44 2.39
C LEU A 271 -0.24 15.91 1.29
N ARG A 272 -1.30 16.62 0.93
CA ARG A 272 -2.29 16.14 -0.05
C ARG A 272 -1.70 15.95 -1.45
N VAL A 273 -0.76 16.79 -1.86
CA VAL A 273 -0.13 16.71 -3.19
C VAL A 273 0.61 15.39 -3.39
N ASP A 274 1.25 14.90 -2.33
CA ASP A 274 2.12 13.72 -2.36
C ASP A 274 1.48 12.50 -1.65
N LEU A 275 0.21 12.59 -1.25
CA LEU A 275 -0.44 11.54 -0.47
C LEU A 275 -0.71 10.32 -1.36
N VAL A 276 -0.21 9.16 -0.94
CA VAL A 276 -0.51 7.90 -1.61
C VAL A 276 -2.02 7.64 -1.54
N HIS A 277 -2.65 7.32 -2.68
CA HIS A 277 -4.09 7.04 -2.75
C HIS A 277 -4.53 6.03 -1.67
N GLY A 278 -5.62 6.34 -0.97
CA GLY A 278 -6.16 5.50 0.11
C GLY A 278 -5.48 5.65 1.47
N CYS A 279 -4.40 6.44 1.58
CA CYS A 279 -3.83 6.78 2.88
C CYS A 279 -4.55 7.98 3.51
N SER A 280 -4.58 8.06 4.85
CA SER A 280 -4.94 9.25 5.60
C SER A 280 -4.33 9.21 7.00
N ILE A 281 -3.96 10.36 7.54
CA ILE A 281 -3.38 10.45 8.89
C ILE A 281 -4.41 11.03 9.85
N GLY A 282 -4.63 10.32 10.94
CA GLY A 282 -5.33 10.86 12.10
C GLY A 282 -4.32 11.15 13.19
N LEU A 283 -4.45 12.25 13.90
CA LEU A 283 -3.55 12.57 15.01
C LEU A 283 -4.21 13.44 16.07
N PHE A 284 -3.65 13.38 17.27
CA PHE A 284 -3.83 14.42 18.28
C PHE A 284 -2.55 15.26 18.34
N ALA A 285 -2.72 16.57 18.44
CA ALA A 285 -1.63 17.50 18.67
C ALA A 285 -1.96 18.45 19.83
N GLY A 286 -0.95 18.75 20.65
CA GLY A 286 -1.06 19.68 21.77
C GLY A 286 0.17 20.56 21.89
N VAL A 287 -0.04 21.87 21.86
CA VAL A 287 0.99 22.89 22.14
C VAL A 287 0.93 23.23 23.61
N LEU A 288 1.92 22.75 24.35
CA LEU A 288 2.11 23.07 25.75
C LEU A 288 2.86 24.39 25.87
N SER A 289 2.26 25.34 26.57
CA SER A 289 2.91 26.58 27.00
C SER A 289 3.49 26.38 28.40
N LEU A 290 4.82 26.41 28.50
CA LEU A 290 5.54 26.23 29.76
C LEU A 290 5.26 27.36 30.77
N PRO A 291 5.26 28.65 30.38
CA PRO A 291 5.01 29.75 31.32
C PRO A 291 3.58 29.80 31.84
N PHE A 292 2.59 29.43 31.01
CA PHE A 292 1.17 29.55 31.34
C PHE A 292 0.54 28.26 31.88
N ASN A 293 1.27 27.15 31.90
CA ASN A 293 0.76 25.83 32.26
C ASN A 293 -0.56 25.49 31.53
N SER A 294 -0.58 25.78 30.23
CA SER A 294 -1.75 25.60 29.38
C SER A 294 -1.43 24.74 28.16
N LEU A 295 -2.43 23.97 27.72
CA LEU A 295 -2.33 23.10 26.57
C LEU A 295 -3.38 23.52 25.53
N THR A 296 -2.93 24.04 24.40
CA THR A 296 -3.79 24.25 23.23
C THR A 296 -3.73 23.02 22.34
N CYS A 297 -4.84 22.32 22.17
CA CYS A 297 -4.86 21.01 21.51
C CYS A 297 -5.92 20.91 20.42
N LEU A 298 -5.73 19.93 19.55
CA LEU A 298 -6.56 19.64 18.40
C LEU A 298 -6.49 18.15 18.08
N ASN A 299 -7.66 17.53 17.94
CA ASN A 299 -7.82 16.19 17.40
C ASN A 299 -8.17 16.29 15.91
N ILE A 300 -7.39 15.62 15.08
CA ILE A 300 -7.46 15.58 13.62
C ILE A 300 -7.82 14.14 13.25
N GLY A 301 -9.11 13.81 13.31
CA GLY A 301 -9.66 12.53 12.87
C GLY A 301 -9.10 11.27 13.56
N SER A 302 -8.50 11.43 14.74
CA SER A 302 -8.13 10.34 15.66
C SER A 302 -9.16 10.24 16.80
N HIS A 303 -8.93 9.36 17.78
CA HIS A 303 -9.77 9.39 18.99
C HIS A 303 -9.31 10.46 19.97
N PRO A 304 -10.23 11.00 20.81
CA PRO A 304 -9.86 12.00 21.80
C PRO A 304 -8.74 11.52 22.74
N ALA A 305 -7.86 12.44 23.11
CA ALA A 305 -7.01 12.29 24.29
C ALA A 305 -7.86 12.35 25.55
N VAL A 306 -7.34 11.81 26.66
CA VAL A 306 -8.00 11.86 27.96
C VAL A 306 -7.22 12.72 28.95
N LEU A 307 -7.96 13.52 29.72
CA LEU A 307 -7.49 14.24 30.89
C LEU A 307 -7.89 13.47 32.13
N ILE A 308 -6.93 13.18 32.99
CA ILE A 308 -7.11 12.33 34.16
C ILE A 308 -6.47 13.00 35.37
N ASN A 309 -7.25 13.19 36.44
CA ASN A 309 -6.75 13.69 37.73
C ASN A 309 -7.75 13.36 38.85
N ALA A 310 -7.32 12.60 39.86
CA ALA A 310 -8.15 12.25 41.02
C ALA A 310 -8.63 13.46 41.84
N ARG A 311 -7.98 14.62 41.70
CA ARG A 311 -8.30 15.86 42.43
C ARG A 311 -9.23 16.80 41.68
N ARG A 312 -9.58 16.50 40.43
CA ARG A 312 -10.60 17.25 39.68
C ARG A 312 -11.99 16.73 39.98
N ASP A 313 -13.00 17.60 39.85
CA ASP A 313 -14.42 17.22 39.96
C ASP A 313 -14.79 16.10 38.99
N ILE A 314 -14.19 16.14 37.79
CA ILE A 314 -14.27 15.07 36.80
C ILE A 314 -12.92 14.37 36.76
N THR A 315 -12.87 13.18 37.35
CA THR A 315 -11.63 12.40 37.47
C THR A 315 -11.04 11.96 36.13
N LEU A 316 -11.90 11.66 35.16
CA LEU A 316 -11.52 11.26 33.81
C LEU A 316 -12.45 11.92 32.79
N GLN A 317 -11.86 12.66 31.87
CA GLN A 317 -12.58 13.42 30.84
C GLN A 317 -11.94 13.22 29.47
N GLN A 318 -12.74 13.06 28.42
CA GLN A 318 -12.26 13.13 27.05
C GLN A 318 -12.10 14.59 26.60
N ILE A 319 -11.00 14.88 25.90
CA ILE A 319 -10.74 16.19 25.31
C ILE A 319 -11.47 16.29 23.96
N HIS A 320 -12.71 16.79 23.99
CA HIS A 320 -13.61 16.85 22.85
C HIS A 320 -13.26 17.99 21.87
N THR A 321 -12.17 17.82 21.13
CA THR A 321 -11.85 18.64 19.94
C THR A 321 -12.28 17.90 18.67
N GLN A 322 -12.41 18.63 17.56
CA GLN A 322 -12.84 18.09 16.27
C GLN A 322 -11.90 18.52 15.15
N GLY A 323 -11.78 17.66 14.15
CA GLY A 323 -10.99 17.87 12.96
C GLY A 323 -11.07 16.65 12.05
N GLU A 324 -11.08 16.87 10.75
CA GLU A 324 -11.04 15.80 9.75
C GLU A 324 -9.63 15.20 9.65
N ARG A 325 -9.48 13.99 9.11
CA ARG A 325 -8.16 13.37 8.91
C ARG A 325 -7.36 14.12 7.84
N LEU A 326 -6.04 14.19 8.02
CA LEU A 326 -5.14 14.76 7.01
C LEU A 326 -5.22 13.93 5.72
N GLY A 327 -5.28 14.63 4.59
CA GLY A 327 -5.32 14.04 3.25
C GLY A 327 -6.73 13.80 2.70
N VAL A 328 -7.79 13.96 3.50
CA VAL A 328 -9.18 13.69 3.07
C VAL A 328 -9.77 14.86 2.28
N THR A 329 -9.90 16.03 2.90
CA THR A 329 -10.41 17.26 2.27
C THR A 329 -9.29 18.28 2.03
N SER A 330 -9.48 19.19 1.07
CA SER A 330 -8.51 20.26 0.75
C SER A 330 -8.91 21.63 1.29
N GLY A 331 -7.92 22.48 1.58
CA GLY A 331 -8.09 23.92 1.76
C GLY A 331 -9.11 24.31 2.84
N GLN A 332 -10.04 25.20 2.47
CA GLN A 332 -11.01 25.80 3.40
C GLN A 332 -11.85 24.74 4.15
N GLN A 333 -12.21 23.63 3.51
CA GLN A 333 -13.04 22.59 4.14
C GLN A 333 -12.33 21.93 5.31
N PHE A 334 -11.07 21.53 5.10
CA PHE A 334 -10.24 20.96 6.16
C PHE A 334 -10.08 21.97 7.30
N ARG A 335 -9.71 23.22 6.98
CA ARG A 335 -9.56 24.30 7.95
C ARG A 335 -10.84 24.51 8.77
N SER A 336 -12.00 24.53 8.11
CA SER A 336 -13.32 24.70 8.75
C SER A 336 -13.75 23.50 9.59
N SER A 337 -13.12 22.33 9.45
CA SER A 337 -13.37 21.17 10.31
C SER A 337 -12.65 21.29 11.67
N LEU A 338 -11.58 22.08 11.75
CA LEU A 338 -10.73 22.14 12.93
C LEU A 338 -11.36 22.96 14.06
N ARG A 339 -11.39 22.41 15.27
CA ARG A 339 -11.86 23.07 16.50
C ARG A 339 -10.80 22.91 17.60
N PRO A 340 -9.80 23.81 17.66
CA PRO A 340 -8.82 23.81 18.74
C PRO A 340 -9.46 24.11 20.09
N MET A 341 -8.90 23.57 21.16
CA MET A 341 -9.33 23.82 22.54
C MET A 341 -8.13 24.13 23.43
N SER A 342 -8.26 25.14 24.28
CA SER A 342 -7.26 25.47 25.31
C SER A 342 -7.70 24.90 26.65
N LEU A 343 -6.78 24.20 27.32
CA LEU A 343 -6.95 23.65 28.65
C LEU A 343 -5.96 24.30 29.60
N GLN A 344 -6.46 24.80 30.73
CA GLN A 344 -5.59 25.16 31.85
C GLN A 344 -5.25 23.90 32.62
N LEU A 345 -3.96 23.56 32.67
CA LEU A 345 -3.49 22.39 33.40
C LEU A 345 -3.31 22.74 34.88
N GLN A 346 -3.60 21.75 35.72
CA GLN A 346 -3.46 21.78 37.17
C GLN A 346 -2.39 20.78 37.61
N LEU A 347 -1.88 20.94 38.82
CA LEU A 347 -0.92 20.00 39.39
C LEU A 347 -1.51 18.59 39.43
N GLY A 348 -0.73 17.61 38.99
CA GLY A 348 -1.16 16.21 38.92
C GLY A 348 -1.99 15.85 37.69
N ASP A 349 -2.39 16.82 36.85
CA ASP A 349 -3.11 16.50 35.61
C ASP A 349 -2.26 15.60 34.71
N ILE A 350 -2.90 14.56 34.16
CA ILE A 350 -2.34 13.67 33.16
C ILE A 350 -3.16 13.79 31.89
N VAL A 351 -2.53 14.22 30.79
CA VAL A 351 -3.09 14.14 29.45
C VAL A 351 -2.50 12.92 28.75
N ALA A 352 -3.32 11.90 28.49
CA ALA A 352 -2.88 10.64 27.89
C ALA A 352 -3.50 10.39 26.51
N MET A 353 -2.69 9.84 25.63
CA MET A 353 -3.05 9.35 24.30
C MET A 353 -2.55 7.91 24.16
N PHE A 354 -3.25 7.11 23.36
CA PHE A 354 -2.90 5.73 23.08
C PHE A 354 -3.22 5.39 21.63
N SER A 355 -2.67 4.32 21.07
CA SER A 355 -2.92 3.93 19.68
C SER A 355 -4.17 3.06 19.56
N ASN A 356 -4.75 3.00 18.37
CA ASN A 356 -5.81 2.04 18.07
C ASN A 356 -5.36 0.58 18.28
N GLY A 357 -4.05 0.27 18.22
CA GLY A 357 -3.54 -1.06 18.56
C GLY A 357 -3.85 -1.46 20.00
N VAL A 358 -3.70 -0.53 20.95
CA VAL A 358 -4.06 -0.75 22.37
C VAL A 358 -5.57 -0.94 22.51
N ALA A 359 -6.38 -0.13 21.82
CA ALA A 359 -7.84 -0.25 21.85
C ALA A 359 -8.35 -1.57 21.24
N LYS A 360 -7.80 -1.98 20.09
CA LYS A 360 -8.15 -3.25 19.42
C LYS A 360 -7.81 -4.46 20.28
N ALA A 361 -6.71 -4.40 21.02
CA ALA A 361 -6.33 -5.47 21.93
C ALA A 361 -7.32 -5.61 23.10
N HIS A 362 -7.87 -4.49 23.56
CA HIS A 362 -8.91 -4.52 24.59
C HIS A 362 -10.24 -5.07 24.07
N ASN A 363 -10.64 -4.71 22.84
CA ASN A 363 -11.79 -5.31 22.19
C ASN A 363 -11.58 -5.38 20.66
N PRO A 364 -11.34 -6.57 20.10
CA PRO A 364 -11.06 -6.72 18.68
C PRO A 364 -12.30 -6.57 17.78
N ARG A 365 -13.51 -6.64 18.36
CA ARG A 365 -14.78 -6.55 17.63
C ARG A 365 -15.36 -5.14 17.61
N ASP A 366 -15.09 -4.36 18.65
CA ASP A 366 -15.59 -2.99 18.79
C ASP A 366 -14.49 -2.06 19.30
N LEU A 367 -13.99 -1.23 18.39
CA LEU A 367 -12.92 -0.27 18.68
C LEU A 367 -13.33 0.77 19.74
N ASN A 368 -14.60 1.16 19.81
CA ASN A 368 -15.07 2.14 20.77
C ASN A 368 -15.17 1.53 22.17
N ALA A 369 -15.70 0.31 22.29
CA ALA A 369 -15.66 -0.44 23.54
C ALA A 369 -14.21 -0.66 24.00
N GLY A 370 -13.30 -0.95 23.06
CA GLY A 370 -11.87 -1.06 23.33
C GLY A 370 -11.26 0.23 23.89
N ARG A 371 -11.56 1.39 23.27
CA ARG A 371 -11.13 2.70 23.75
C ARG A 371 -11.63 3.00 25.17
N LEU A 372 -12.92 2.74 25.44
CA LEU A 372 -13.49 2.91 26.78
C LEU A 372 -12.81 2.02 27.82
N GLY A 373 -12.47 0.78 27.44
CA GLY A 373 -11.71 -0.13 28.29
C GLY A 373 -10.33 0.41 28.65
N VAL A 374 -9.59 0.93 27.67
CA VAL A 374 -8.28 1.58 27.91
C VAL A 374 -8.40 2.78 28.84
N MET A 375 -9.44 3.60 28.66
CA MET A 375 -9.74 4.74 29.55
C MET A 375 -10.04 4.27 30.98
N GLY A 376 -10.84 3.22 31.14
CA GLY A 376 -11.11 2.60 32.43
C GLY A 376 -9.85 2.04 33.11
N GLY A 377 -8.91 1.50 32.32
CA GLY A 377 -7.60 1.08 32.80
C GLY A 377 -6.79 2.24 33.41
N PHE A 378 -6.73 3.39 32.72
CA PHE A 378 -6.07 4.56 33.29
C PHE A 378 -6.71 5.03 34.60
N ALA A 379 -8.05 5.08 34.67
CA ALA A 379 -8.76 5.45 35.89
C ALA A 379 -8.49 4.47 37.04
N SER A 380 -8.41 3.18 36.75
CA SER A 380 -8.19 2.13 37.77
C SER A 380 -6.79 2.16 38.38
N HIS A 381 -5.81 2.74 37.68
CA HIS A 381 -4.40 2.79 38.09
C HIS A 381 -3.94 4.20 38.45
N LEU A 382 -4.86 5.10 38.76
CA LEU A 382 -4.62 6.53 39.02
C LEU A 382 -3.65 6.81 40.17
N GLU A 383 -3.61 5.94 41.17
CA GLU A 383 -2.72 6.05 42.33
C GLU A 383 -1.27 5.65 42.02
N MET A 384 -1.05 4.97 40.89
CA MET A 384 0.29 4.58 40.47
C MET A 384 1.08 5.78 39.93
N PRO A 385 2.42 5.78 40.04
CA PRO A 385 3.26 6.71 39.30
C PRO A 385 2.91 6.66 37.80
N CYS A 386 2.81 7.81 37.15
CA CYS A 386 2.35 7.92 35.75
C CYS A 386 3.07 6.95 34.78
N GLY A 387 4.38 6.76 34.96
CA GLY A 387 5.14 5.78 34.17
C GLY A 387 4.65 4.34 34.34
N MET A 388 4.34 3.94 35.58
CA MET A 388 3.83 2.61 35.92
C MET A 388 2.38 2.44 35.48
N MET A 389 1.55 3.47 35.61
CA MET A 389 0.17 3.47 35.11
C MET A 389 0.12 3.21 33.60
N VAL A 390 0.90 3.96 32.80
CA VAL A 390 0.96 3.76 31.34
C VAL A 390 1.49 2.37 30.99
N ALA A 391 2.54 1.91 31.67
CA ALA A 391 3.09 0.58 31.45
C ALA A 391 2.06 -0.52 31.76
N LYS A 392 1.32 -0.38 32.88
CA LYS A 392 0.33 -1.36 33.31
C LYS A 392 -0.84 -1.46 32.34
N VAL A 393 -1.36 -0.32 31.86
CA VAL A 393 -2.43 -0.29 30.86
C VAL A 393 -2.00 -0.99 29.56
N LEU A 394 -0.75 -0.79 29.11
CA LEU A 394 -0.24 -1.45 27.90
C LEU A 394 0.00 -2.95 28.11
N GLU A 395 0.51 -3.34 29.27
CA GLU A 395 0.67 -4.75 29.65
C GLU A 395 -0.68 -5.47 29.64
N GLU A 396 -1.66 -4.92 30.34
CA GLU A 396 -3.03 -5.44 30.39
C GLU A 396 -3.66 -5.56 29.00
N ALA A 397 -3.41 -4.60 28.10
CA ALA A 397 -3.88 -4.70 26.72
C ALA A 397 -3.20 -5.87 25.97
N LYS A 398 -1.90 -6.11 26.18
CA LYS A 398 -1.20 -7.24 25.54
C LYS A 398 -1.66 -8.59 26.07
N GLU A 399 -1.93 -8.71 27.36
CA GLU A 399 -2.44 -9.95 27.98
C GLU A 399 -3.79 -10.39 27.39
N ARG A 400 -4.55 -9.48 26.79
CA ARG A 400 -5.82 -9.77 26.11
C ARG A 400 -5.66 -10.26 24.66
N CYS A 401 -4.47 -10.15 24.07
CA CYS A 401 -4.20 -10.63 22.72
C CYS A 401 -4.06 -12.16 22.70
N ASP A 402 -4.66 -12.80 21.70
CA ASP A 402 -4.39 -14.21 21.40
C ASP A 402 -3.12 -14.31 20.52
N GLY A 403 -1.96 -14.30 21.18
CA GLY A 403 -0.64 -14.28 20.55
C GLY A 403 -0.05 -12.87 20.38
N PRO A 404 0.98 -12.70 19.52
CA PRO A 404 1.61 -11.40 19.30
C PRO A 404 0.60 -10.35 18.81
N PRO A 405 0.65 -9.10 19.31
CA PRO A 405 -0.27 -8.06 18.84
C PRO A 405 -0.18 -7.83 17.33
N ALA A 406 -1.33 -7.61 16.70
CA ALA A 406 -1.44 -7.41 15.25
C ALA A 406 -1.13 -5.97 14.80
N ASP A 407 -1.09 -5.02 15.73
CA ASP A 407 -0.92 -3.58 15.47
C ASP A 407 0.06 -2.99 16.50
N ASP A 408 0.58 -1.80 16.24
CA ASP A 408 1.56 -1.18 17.14
C ASP A 408 0.92 -0.62 18.40
N PHE A 409 1.63 -0.77 19.51
CA PHE A 409 1.22 -0.25 20.80
C PHE A 409 2.00 1.04 21.05
N CYS A 410 1.28 2.14 21.19
CA CYS A 410 1.86 3.42 21.56
C CYS A 410 0.99 4.04 22.64
N ALA A 411 1.63 4.65 23.63
CA ALA A 411 0.98 5.60 24.53
C ALA A 411 1.95 6.74 24.88
N VAL A 412 1.39 7.94 24.90
CA VAL A 412 2.09 9.17 25.31
C VAL A 412 1.27 9.81 26.41
N ALA A 413 1.89 10.10 27.55
CA ALA A 413 1.25 10.80 28.65
C ALA A 413 2.09 12.02 29.07
N LEU A 414 1.44 13.17 29.19
CA LEU A 414 2.00 14.40 29.75
C LEU A 414 1.42 14.61 31.14
N ARG A 415 2.25 14.59 32.18
CA ARG A 415 1.86 14.88 33.55
C ARG A 415 2.43 16.21 34.03
N VAL A 416 1.61 17.02 34.71
CA VAL A 416 2.09 18.17 35.49
C VAL A 416 2.58 17.69 36.85
N LYS A 417 3.86 17.92 37.15
CA LYS A 417 4.47 17.52 38.43
C LYS A 417 4.06 18.43 39.57
N HIS A 418 4.13 17.93 40.80
CA HIS A 418 4.13 18.82 41.96
C HIS A 418 5.50 19.53 42.09
N PRO A 419 5.54 20.77 42.60
CA PRO A 419 6.80 21.47 42.86
C PRO A 419 7.74 20.64 43.74
N GLY A 420 9.01 20.53 43.35
CA GLY A 420 10.02 19.76 44.09
C GLY A 420 10.01 18.25 43.85
N GLU A 421 9.11 17.73 43.01
CA GLU A 421 9.04 16.31 42.67
C GLU A 421 10.17 15.94 41.68
N ASN A 422 11.19 15.25 42.18
CA ASN A 422 12.34 14.85 41.38
C ASN A 422 12.06 13.51 40.68
N THR A 423 11.40 13.54 39.52
CA THR A 423 11.18 12.33 38.72
C THR A 423 12.38 12.02 37.82
N SER A 424 13.54 11.75 38.43
CA SER A 424 14.76 11.30 37.73
C SER A 424 14.85 9.78 37.59
N GLY A 425 13.76 9.05 37.86
CA GLY A 425 13.72 7.58 37.78
C GLY A 425 13.74 7.04 36.34
N PRO A 426 14.55 6.01 36.04
CA PRO A 426 14.61 5.38 34.73
C PRO A 426 13.43 4.41 34.60
N PHE A 427 12.48 4.65 33.70
CA PHE A 427 11.41 3.68 33.43
C PHE A 427 11.16 3.58 31.93
N PRO A 428 10.87 2.36 31.43
CA PRO A 428 11.58 1.78 30.32
C PRO A 428 11.22 2.51 29.04
N VAL A 429 12.22 3.17 28.46
CA VAL A 429 12.22 3.44 27.04
C VAL A 429 12.38 2.07 26.36
N ASN A 430 11.28 1.35 26.16
CA ASN A 430 11.25 0.22 25.22
C ASN A 430 11.18 0.72 23.77
N ALA A 431 11.73 1.90 23.48
CA ALA A 431 12.10 2.22 22.10
C ALA A 431 13.26 1.28 21.72
N PRO A 432 13.29 0.72 20.50
CA PRO A 432 14.26 -0.31 20.14
C PRO A 432 15.68 0.21 20.37
N VAL A 433 16.35 -0.37 21.36
CA VAL A 433 17.79 -0.26 21.49
C VAL A 433 18.37 -1.01 20.29
N ALA A 434 18.75 -0.27 19.25
CA ALA A 434 19.73 -0.78 18.32
C ALA A 434 20.96 -1.15 19.16
N LYS A 435 21.27 -2.45 19.26
CA LYS A 435 22.53 -2.92 19.85
C LYS A 435 23.66 -2.08 19.22
N PRO A 436 24.57 -1.49 20.01
CA PRO A 436 25.80 -0.98 19.45
C PRO A 436 26.51 -2.17 18.79
N LEU A 437 26.83 -2.03 17.50
CA LEU A 437 27.89 -2.84 16.91
C LEU A 437 29.18 -2.36 17.57
N THR A 438 29.63 -3.08 18.59
CA THR A 438 31.00 -3.00 19.07
C THR A 438 31.68 -4.34 18.82
N ASP A 439 32.87 -4.21 18.22
CA ASP A 439 33.99 -5.15 18.14
C ASP A 439 33.91 -6.35 17.20
N SER A 440 34.23 -6.07 15.93
CA SER A 440 34.94 -7.03 15.08
C SER A 440 35.90 -6.37 14.08
N LEU A 441 36.69 -5.37 14.52
CA LEU A 441 37.85 -4.88 13.76
C LEU A 441 39.04 -4.61 14.70
N ARG A 442 39.42 -5.65 15.46
CA ARG A 442 40.80 -5.87 15.90
C ARG A 442 41.02 -7.38 16.01
N ARG A 443 41.48 -8.01 14.92
CA ARG A 443 42.53 -9.04 14.87
C ARG A 443 42.61 -9.66 13.47
N ARG A 444 43.80 -9.49 12.89
CA ARG A 444 44.41 -10.13 11.72
C ARG A 444 44.05 -9.58 10.36
#